data_AF-A0A2G9MB76-F1
#
_entry.id   AF-A0A2G9MB76-F1
#
_cell.length_a   1.000
_cell.length_b   1.000
_cell.length_c   1.000
_cell.angle_alpha   90.00
_cell.angle_beta   90.00
_cell.angle_gamma   90.00
#
_symmetry.space_group_name_H-M   'P 1'
#
loop_
_entity.id
_entity.type
_entity.pdbx_description
1 polymer ?
#
loop_
_entity_poly.entity_id
_entity_poly.type
_entity_poly.pdbx_seq_one_letter_code
_entity_poly.pdbx_strand_id
1 'polypeptide(L)' 'MILTWFIIGETFDVVGKILIGIAVLLVHKRVMKEHKIDVVVLKEMHHEQVLAFIGIFLIIVGYIFHIM' A
#
# COMPACT_ATOMS: atom_id res chain seq x y z
N MET A 1 11.30 28.16 8.04
CA MET A 1 10.55 28.17 6.77
C MET A 1 10.82 26.95 5.89
N ILE A 2 12.07 26.46 5.77
CA ILE A 2 12.40 25.27 4.96
C ILE A 2 11.95 23.94 5.60
N LEU A 3 12.02 23.84 6.94
CA LEU A 3 11.66 22.61 7.67
C LEU A 3 10.18 22.22 7.51
N THR A 4 9.27 23.20 7.42
CA THR A 4 7.82 22.96 7.28
C THR A 4 7.45 22.35 5.93
N TRP A 5 8.13 22.74 4.84
CA TRP A 5 7.90 22.17 3.52
C TRP A 5 8.35 20.73 3.40
N PHE A 6 9.44 20.37 4.09
CA PHE A 6 9.96 19.01 4.12
C PHE A 6 8.99 18.04 4.80
N ILE A 7 8.44 18.43 5.95
CA ILE A 7 7.48 17.60 6.70
C ILE A 7 6.21 17.36 5.86
N ILE A 8 5.66 18.41 5.24
CA ILE A 8 4.45 18.29 4.40
C ILE A 8 4.72 17.41 3.18
N GLY A 9 5.89 17.54 2.54
CA GLY A 9 6.28 16.71 1.41
C GLY A 9 6.35 15.22 1.76
N GLU A 10 6.98 14.89 2.89
CA GLU A 10 7.09 13.52 3.37
C GLU A 10 5.75 12.92 3.78
N THR A 11 4.87 13.70 4.42
CA THR A 11 3.50 13.25 4.70
C THR A 11 2.72 12.96 3.41
N PHE A 12 2.81 13.83 2.40
CA PHE A 12 2.14 13.63 1.11
C PHE A 12 2.68 12.42 0.36
N ASP A 13 3.99 12.16 0.43
CA ASP A 13 4.61 10.98 -0.18
C ASP A 13 4.11 9.69 0.49
N VAL A 14 4.06 9.65 1.83
CA VAL A 14 3.54 8.52 2.59
C VAL A 14 2.06 8.27 2.30
N VAL A 15 1.24 9.33 2.30
CA VAL A 15 -0.19 9.25 1.96
C VAL A 15 -0.37 8.75 0.52
N GLY A 16 0.43 9.24 -0.42
CA GLY A 16 0.40 8.81 -1.81
C GLY A 16 0.72 7.32 -1.97
N LYS A 17 1.76 6.83 -1.30
CA LYS A 17 2.13 5.40 -1.32
C LYS A 17 1.05 4.52 -0.68
N ILE A 18 0.44 4.96 0.42
CA ILE A 18 -0.69 4.26 1.05
C ILE A 18 -1.88 4.18 0.10
N LEU A 19 -2.24 5.28 -0.58
CA LEU A 19 -3.34 5.31 -1.55
C LEU A 19 -3.11 4.34 -2.71
N ILE A 20 -1.90 4.28 -3.26
CA ILE A 20 -1.53 3.31 -4.31
C ILE A 20 -1.67 1.88 -3.79
N GLY A 21 -1.16 1.61 -2.59
CA GLY A 21 -1.31 0.30 -1.93
C GLY A 21 -2.78 -0.10 -1.77
N ILE A 22 -3.62 0.81 -1.28
CA ILE A 22 -5.07 0.59 -1.16
C ILE A 22 -5.72 0.33 -2.53
N ALA A 23 -5.36 1.08 -3.57
CA ALA A 23 -5.89 0.89 -4.91
C ALA A 23 -5.61 -0.52 -5.44
N VAL A 24 -4.38 -1.02 -5.25
CA VAL A 24 -4.00 -2.40 -5.61
C VAL A 24 -4.83 -3.41 -4.81
N LEU A 25 -4.98 -3.22 -3.49
CA LEU A 25 -5.82 -4.08 -2.64
C LEU A 25 -7.30 -4.11 -3.07
N LEU A 26 -7.82 -2.97 -3.53
CA LEU A 26 -9.20 -2.82 -3.99
C LEU A 26 -9.45 -3.59 -5.29
N VAL A 27 -8.51 -3.51 -6.24
CA VAL A 27 -8.56 -4.30 -7.47
C VAL A 27 -8.54 -5.79 -7.14
N HIS A 28 -7.65 -6.23 -6.25
CA HIS A 28 -7.59 -7.63 -5.81
C HIS A 28 -8.90 -8.11 -5.21
N LYS A 29 -9.52 -7.32 -4.31
CA LYS A 29 -10.82 -7.65 -3.74
C LYS A 29 -11.93 -7.74 -4.79
N ARG A 30 -11.91 -6.87 -5.81
CA ARG A 30 -12.89 -6.89 -6.91
C ARG A 30 -12.72 -8.15 -7.75
N VAL A 31 -11.48 -8.47 -8.10
CA VAL A 31 -11.10 -9.64 -8.92
C VAL A 31 -11.41 -10.95 -8.20
N MET A 32 -11.15 -11.05 -6.90
CA MET A 32 -11.57 -12.21 -6.09
C MET A 32 -13.09 -12.43 -6.06
N LYS A 33 -13.87 -11.35 -6.15
CA LYS A 33 -15.35 -11.43 -6.12
C LYS A 33 -15.91 -11.95 -7.45
N GLU A 34 -15.15 -11.80 -8.54
CA GLU A 34 -15.47 -12.43 -9.81
C GLU A 34 -15.03 -13.90 -9.79
N HIS A 35 -15.99 -14.79 -9.53
CA HIS A 35 -15.81 -16.26 -9.47
C HIS A 35 -15.39 -16.93 -10.80
N LYS A 36 -14.88 -16.18 -11.77
CA LYS A 36 -14.43 -16.67 -13.08
C LYS A 36 -12.93 -17.00 -13.12
N ILE A 37 -12.20 -16.78 -12.04
CA ILE A 37 -10.74 -16.87 -12.00
C ILE A 37 -10.30 -18.16 -11.32
N ASP A 38 -9.28 -18.79 -11.89
CA ASP A 38 -8.71 -20.05 -11.42
C ASP A 38 -8.17 -19.93 -9.98
N VAL A 39 -8.32 -21.00 -9.20
CA VAL A 39 -7.90 -21.08 -7.79
C VAL A 39 -6.39 -20.88 -7.64
N VAL A 40 -5.61 -21.28 -8.65
CA VAL A 40 -4.16 -21.04 -8.69
C VAL A 40 -3.87 -19.53 -8.73
N VAL A 41 -4.56 -18.80 -9.59
CA VAL A 41 -4.41 -17.34 -9.73
C VAL A 41 -4.88 -16.63 -8.46
N LEU A 42 -5.98 -17.08 -7.86
CA LEU A 42 -6.45 -16.54 -6.57
C LEU A 42 -5.41 -16.70 -5.45
N LYS A 43 -4.67 -17.81 -5.43
CA LYS A 43 -3.63 -18.07 -4.43
C LYS A 43 -2.40 -17.18 -4.64
N GLU A 44 -1.96 -16.99 -5.88
CA GLU A 44 -0.88 -16.06 -6.22
C GLU A 44 -1.27 -14.60 -5.90
N MET A 45 -2.52 -14.22 -6.21
CA MET A 45 -3.06 -12.90 -5.85
C MET A 45 -3.07 -12.66 -4.34
N HIS A 46 -3.29 -13.70 -3.52
CA HIS A 46 -3.23 -13.55 -2.07
C HIS A 46 -1.80 -13.26 -1.59
N HIS A 47 -0.79 -13.90 -2.17
CA HIS A 47 0.62 -13.60 -1.88
C HIS A 47 0.99 -12.17 -2.28
N GLU A 48 0.57 -11.71 -3.46
CA GLU A 48 0.78 -10.31 -3.87
C GLU A 48 0.11 -9.33 -2.91
N GLN A 49 -1.10 -9.66 -2.44
CA GLN A 49 -1.85 -8.84 -1.49
C GLN A 49 -1.12 -8.70 -0.14
N VAL A 50 -0.52 -9.80 0.35
CA VAL A 50 0.31 -9.80 1.56
C VAL A 50 1.56 -8.94 1.36
N LEU A 51 2.22 -9.05 0.21
CA LEU A 51 3.39 -8.23 -0.14
C LEU A 51 3.06 -6.74 -0.17
N ALA A 52 1.91 -6.37 -0.75
CA ALA A 52 1.41 -5.00 -0.75
C ALA A 52 1.15 -4.49 0.68
N PHE A 53 0.57 -5.33 1.54
CA PHE A 53 0.32 -4.99 2.93
C PHE A 53 1.61 -4.77 3.73
N ILE A 54 2.61 -5.64 3.52
CA ILE A 54 3.96 -5.49 4.11
C ILE A 54 4.60 -4.19 3.64
N GLY A 55 4.48 -3.85 2.35
CA GLY A 55 4.99 -2.60 1.79
C GLY A 55 4.36 -1.37 2.47
N ILE A 56 3.03 -1.35 2.59
CA ILE A 56 2.29 -0.28 3.30
C ILE A 56 2.78 -0.18 4.75
N PHE A 57 2.95 -1.31 5.44
CA PHE A 57 3.44 -1.33 6.81
C PHE A 57 4.85 -0.73 6.93
N LEU A 58 5.78 -1.09 6.02
CA LEU A 58 7.13 -0.53 5.99
C LEU A 58 7.13 0.99 5.79
N ILE A 59 6.24 1.49 4.92
CA ILE A 59 6.10 2.94 4.67
C ILE A 59 5.64 3.66 5.94
N ILE A 60 4.66 3.10 6.65
CA ILE A 60 4.17 3.67 7.92
C ILE A 60 5.28 3.69 8.97
N VAL A 61 6.01 2.58 9.12
CA VAL A 61 7.14 2.49 10.05
C VAL A 61 8.24 3.50 9.68
N GLY A 62 8.59 3.61 8.40
CA GLY A 62 9.57 4.58 7.90
C GLY A 62 9.18 6.03 8.21
N TYR A 63 7.89 6.36 8.07
CA TYR A 63 7.39 7.69 8.43
C TYR A 63 7.50 7.99 9.93
N ILE A 64 7.21 7.01 10.79
CA ILE A 64 7.39 7.15 12.24
C ILE A 64 8.86 7.39 12.59
N PHE A 65 9.78 6.63 11.98
CA PHE A 65 11.23 6.82 12.15
C PHE A 65 11.74 8.15 11.62
N HIS A 66 11.12 8.72 10.58
CA HIS A 66 11.52 10.01 10.03
C HIS A 66 11.05 11.19 10.89
N ILE A 67 9.95 11.02 11.63
CA ILE A 67 9.41 12.05 12.54
C ILE A 67 10.05 12.02 13.94
N MET A 68 10.41 10.84 14.45
CA MET A 68 11.15 10.69 15.72
C MET A 68 12.58 11.22 15.60
#